data_AF-V9WAD2-F1
#
_entry.id   AF-V9WAD2-F1
#
_cell.length_a   1.000
_cell.length_b   1.000
_cell.length_c   1.000
_cell.angle_alpha   90.00
_cell.angle_beta   90.00
_cell.angle_gamma   90.00
#
_symmetry.space_group_name_H-M   'P 1'
#
loop_
_entity.id
_entity.type
_entity.pdbx_description
1 polymer ?
#
loop_
_entity_poly.entity_id
_entity_poly.type
_entity_poly.pdbx_seq_one_letter_code
_entity_poly.pdbx_strand_id
1 'polypeptide(L)'
;MKSKNKEDKSMFTSKQKFVAAATTLALGWGVTAGITPALAHSDVSPSNDTSIYCLVKEDRLPFTGYVISISHGHMLVADTPTREEALFYLGSWWVLAFQDKLLKVPISNPAPYMIGEKVKVFARAMTNSIPALAIVPKIERIQE
;
A
#
# COMPACT_ATOMS: atom_id res chain seq x y z
N MET A 1 70.63 -14.16 -11.65
CA MET A 1 69.30 -14.11 -12.29
C MET A 1 68.40 -13.19 -11.45
N LYS A 2 67.75 -12.23 -12.09
CA LYS A 2 66.71 -11.31 -11.56
C LYS A 2 65.68 -12.05 -10.70
N SER A 3 65.28 -11.50 -9.56
CA SER A 3 63.99 -10.81 -9.46
C SER A 3 63.83 -10.04 -8.14
N LYS A 4 63.32 -8.81 -8.27
CA LYS A 4 62.84 -7.94 -7.19
C LYS A 4 61.37 -8.28 -6.93
N ASN A 5 60.91 -8.06 -5.69
CA ASN A 5 59.63 -7.45 -5.28
C ASN A 5 59.33 -7.92 -3.84
N LYS A 6 59.44 -7.05 -2.83
CA LYS A 6 58.56 -5.92 -2.45
C LYS A 6 57.32 -6.41 -1.68
N GLU A 7 57.30 -5.98 -0.41
CA GLU A 7 56.19 -5.68 0.52
C GLU A 7 54.78 -5.90 -0.03
N ASP A 8 53.81 -6.42 0.73
CA ASP A 8 53.30 -5.77 1.93
C ASP A 8 52.23 -6.68 2.60
N LYS A 9 52.09 -6.52 3.93
CA LYS A 9 50.91 -6.77 4.78
C LYS A 9 49.96 -7.95 4.49
N SER A 10 49.87 -8.85 5.47
CA SER A 10 48.65 -9.05 6.28
C SER A 10 48.75 -10.36 7.05
N MET A 11 48.95 -10.27 8.37
CA MET A 11 48.76 -11.38 9.30
C MET A 11 47.59 -11.04 10.21
N PHE A 12 46.42 -11.65 9.97
CA PHE A 12 45.52 -12.13 11.02
C PHE A 12 44.41 -13.00 10.40
N THR A 13 44.68 -14.29 10.21
CA THR A 13 43.64 -15.29 9.90
C THR A 13 43.49 -16.21 11.11
N SER A 14 42.65 -15.79 12.06
CA SER A 14 42.23 -16.66 13.17
C SER A 14 40.85 -17.25 12.87
N LYS A 15 40.75 -18.55 13.13
CA LYS A 15 39.76 -19.50 12.64
C LYS A 15 38.48 -19.44 13.46
N GLN A 16 37.31 -19.50 12.82
CA GLN A 16 36.08 -19.92 13.49
C GLN A 16 35.51 -21.17 12.80
N LYS A 17 35.35 -22.21 13.63
CA LYS A 17 34.92 -23.56 13.29
C LYS A 17 33.40 -23.54 13.11
N PHE A 18 32.91 -23.89 11.92
CA PHE A 18 31.49 -24.21 11.72
C PHE A 18 31.27 -25.68 12.08
N VAL A 19 30.58 -25.92 13.19
CA VAL A 19 30.03 -27.23 13.54
C VAL A 19 28.60 -27.26 13.00
N ALA A 20 28.39 -27.96 11.90
CA ALA A 20 27.09 -28.18 11.30
C ALA A 20 26.47 -29.46 11.91
N ALA A 21 25.49 -29.29 12.79
CA ALA A 21 24.68 -30.40 13.30
C ALA A 21 23.58 -30.70 12.27
N ALA A 22 23.65 -31.85 11.61
CA ALA A 22 22.61 -32.34 10.72
C ALA A 22 21.49 -33.00 11.56
N THR A 23 20.30 -32.38 11.58
CA THR A 23 19.10 -33.00 12.14
C THR A 23 18.23 -33.48 10.97
N THR A 24 18.19 -34.78 10.74
CA THR A 24 17.31 -35.42 9.75
C THR A 24 15.93 -35.64 10.37
N LEU A 25 14.91 -34.97 9.85
CA LEU A 25 13.51 -35.18 10.25
C LEU A 25 12.84 -36.08 9.20
N ALA A 26 12.66 -37.36 9.53
CA ALA A 26 11.92 -38.31 8.68
C ALA A 26 10.42 -38.26 9.04
N LEU A 27 9.62 -37.57 8.22
CA LEU A 27 8.17 -37.62 8.31
C LEU A 27 7.64 -38.70 7.36
N GLY A 28 7.24 -39.83 7.94
CA GLY A 28 6.65 -40.96 7.22
C GLY A 28 5.29 -40.59 6.63
N TRP A 29 5.10 -40.87 5.33
CA TRP A 29 3.85 -40.71 4.62
C TRP A 29 3.10 -42.05 4.63
N GLY A 30 2.22 -42.24 5.62
CA GLY A 30 1.27 -43.35 5.63
C GLY A 30 0.01 -42.98 4.87
N VAL A 31 -0.23 -43.61 3.72
CA VAL A 31 -1.51 -43.49 2.99
C VAL A 31 -2.46 -44.53 3.57
N THR A 32 -3.52 -44.11 4.28
CA THR A 32 -4.64 -44.99 4.62
C THR A 32 -5.87 -44.52 3.84
N ALA A 33 -6.37 -45.39 2.99
CA ALA A 33 -7.60 -45.21 2.23
C ALA A 33 -8.84 -45.42 3.11
N GLY A 34 -9.88 -44.64 2.83
CA GLY A 34 -11.27 -45.00 3.11
C GLY A 34 -11.86 -44.40 4.37
N ILE A 35 -12.66 -43.34 4.23
CA ILE A 35 -14.08 -43.30 4.62
C ILE A 35 -14.73 -42.03 4.08
N THR A 36 -15.88 -42.21 3.44
CA THR A 36 -16.76 -41.21 2.83
C THR A 36 -17.18 -40.11 3.81
N PRO A 37 -17.05 -38.81 3.49
CA PRO A 37 -17.86 -37.78 4.13
C PRO A 37 -19.21 -37.70 3.39
N ALA A 38 -20.27 -38.06 4.09
CA ALA A 38 -21.64 -37.83 3.65
C ALA A 38 -21.90 -36.34 3.43
N LEU A 39 -22.66 -36.06 2.37
CA LEU A 39 -23.13 -34.74 1.95
C LEU A 39 -23.95 -34.07 3.07
N ALA A 40 -23.52 -32.89 3.55
CA ALA A 40 -24.39 -32.01 4.31
C ALA A 40 -24.74 -30.80 3.44
N HIS A 41 -25.94 -30.86 2.89
CA HIS A 41 -26.66 -29.78 2.24
C HIS A 41 -26.75 -28.58 3.19
N SER A 42 -26.18 -27.42 2.83
CA SER A 42 -26.34 -26.19 3.62
C SER A 42 -27.50 -25.39 3.03
N ASP A 43 -28.68 -25.57 3.61
CA ASP A 43 -29.82 -24.67 3.38
C ASP A 43 -29.57 -23.32 4.05
N VAL A 44 -29.52 -22.28 3.20
CA VAL A 44 -29.90 -20.87 3.39
C VAL A 44 -29.96 -20.32 4.83
N SER A 45 -29.07 -19.39 5.13
CA SER A 45 -29.51 -18.01 5.42
C SER A 45 -28.39 -17.02 5.12
N PRO A 46 -28.74 -15.81 4.65
CA PRO A 46 -27.82 -14.94 3.94
C PRO A 46 -26.71 -14.55 4.91
N SER A 47 -25.47 -14.67 4.46
CA SER A 47 -24.40 -13.88 5.05
C SER A 47 -24.93 -12.46 5.11
N ASN A 48 -24.98 -11.91 6.31
CA ASN A 48 -25.00 -10.47 6.49
C ASN A 48 -23.63 -9.97 6.03
N ASP A 49 -23.30 -10.17 4.75
CA ASP A 49 -22.38 -9.36 3.98
C ASP A 49 -23.04 -7.98 3.90
N THR A 50 -23.04 -7.32 5.05
CA THR A 50 -23.18 -5.89 5.14
C THR A 50 -21.87 -5.37 4.57
N SER A 51 -21.74 -5.47 3.24
CA SER A 51 -21.14 -4.40 2.49
C SER A 51 -21.84 -3.15 3.02
N ILE A 52 -21.14 -2.41 3.87
CA ILE A 52 -21.58 -1.09 4.27
C ILE A 52 -21.43 -0.24 3.00
N TYR A 53 -22.35 -0.41 2.06
CA TYR A 53 -22.78 0.67 1.23
C TYR A 53 -23.52 1.59 2.19
N CYS A 54 -22.77 2.55 2.73
CA CYS A 54 -23.36 3.76 3.27
C CYS A 54 -24.16 4.36 2.11
N LEU A 55 -25.48 4.19 2.17
CA LEU A 55 -26.46 4.66 1.19
C LEU A 55 -27.32 5.76 1.83
N VAL A 56 -26.67 6.80 2.33
CA VAL A 56 -27.21 8.14 2.66
C VAL A 56 -27.28 8.99 1.39
N LYS A 57 -28.25 8.75 0.48
CA LYS A 57 -28.81 9.53 -0.67
C LYS A 57 -28.20 10.88 -1.20
N GLU A 58 -26.98 11.21 -0.82
CA GLU A 58 -26.09 12.39 -0.94
C GLU A 58 -24.65 11.92 -0.52
N ASP A 59 -24.33 10.65 -0.79
CA ASP A 59 -23.30 9.76 -0.22
C ASP A 59 -21.84 9.99 -0.63
N ARG A 60 -21.45 11.23 -0.89
CA ARG A 60 -20.05 11.42 -1.27
C ARG A 60 -19.16 11.45 -0.03
N LEU A 61 -18.31 10.43 0.12
CA LEU A 61 -17.24 10.38 1.11
C LEU A 61 -16.36 11.62 0.96
N PRO A 62 -16.39 12.56 1.93
CA PRO A 62 -15.60 13.78 1.85
C PRO A 62 -14.18 13.47 2.28
N PHE A 63 -13.22 13.87 1.46
CA PHE A 63 -11.80 13.81 1.74
C PHE A 63 -11.23 15.20 1.53
N THR A 64 -10.64 15.78 2.56
CA THR A 64 -10.03 17.12 2.47
C THR A 64 -8.53 16.96 2.59
N GLY A 65 -7.78 17.65 1.74
CA GLY A 65 -6.33 17.56 1.81
C GLY A 65 -5.64 18.49 0.83
N TYR A 66 -4.32 18.39 0.81
CA TYR A 66 -3.45 19.17 -0.05
C TYR A 66 -3.04 18.35 -1.27
N VAL A 67 -2.99 18.99 -2.44
CA VAL A 67 -2.53 18.37 -3.68
C VAL A 67 -1.02 18.21 -3.63
N ILE A 68 -0.50 16.98 -3.66
CA ILE A 68 0.95 16.75 -3.63
C ILE A 68 1.52 16.50 -5.02
N SER A 69 0.77 15.83 -5.90
CA SER A 69 1.24 15.47 -7.23
C SER A 69 0.10 15.41 -8.23
N ILE A 70 0.38 15.75 -9.49
CA ILE A 70 -0.56 15.71 -10.61
C ILE A 70 0.14 15.00 -11.77
N SER A 71 -0.37 13.84 -12.18
CA SER A 71 0.26 13.04 -13.22
C SER A 71 -0.77 12.18 -13.98
N HIS A 72 -0.65 12.15 -15.30
CA HIS A 72 -1.40 11.27 -16.21
C HIS A 72 -2.92 11.17 -15.90
N GLY A 73 -3.59 12.32 -15.77
CA GLY A 73 -5.04 12.36 -15.51
C GLY A 73 -5.44 11.95 -14.09
N HIS A 74 -4.48 11.93 -13.16
CA HIS A 74 -4.72 11.68 -11.75
C HIS A 74 -4.03 12.74 -10.88
N MET A 75 -4.62 13.00 -9.74
CA MET A 75 -4.11 13.86 -8.69
C MET A 75 -3.94 13.03 -7.42
N LEU A 76 -2.87 13.28 -6.68
CA LEU A 76 -2.67 12.75 -5.34
C LEU A 76 -3.01 13.84 -4.33
N VAL A 77 -3.93 13.53 -3.43
CA VAL A 77 -4.36 14.41 -2.36
C VAL A 77 -3.98 13.78 -1.03
N ALA A 78 -3.23 14.52 -0.23
CA ALA A 78 -2.77 14.12 1.08
C ALA A 78 -3.61 14.78 2.17
N ASP A 79 -4.16 13.99 3.08
CA ASP A 79 -4.79 14.48 4.30
C ASP A 79 -3.70 14.83 5.32
N THR A 80 -3.26 16.09 5.26
CA THR A 80 -2.28 16.68 6.18
C THR A 80 -2.83 17.98 6.75
N PRO A 81 -2.43 18.37 7.97
CA PRO A 81 -2.88 19.61 8.59
C PRO A 81 -2.31 20.85 7.90
N THR A 82 -1.10 20.75 7.34
CA THR A 82 -0.39 21.88 6.71
C THR A 82 0.03 21.54 5.27
N ARG A 83 0.25 22.60 4.48
CA ARG A 83 0.74 22.50 3.11
C ARG A 83 2.19 22.01 3.08
N GLU A 84 3.04 22.53 3.96
CA GLU A 84 4.46 22.23 4.01
C GLU A 84 4.69 20.75 4.30
N GLU A 85 3.91 20.18 5.21
CA GLU A 85 3.91 18.75 5.51
C GLU A 85 3.47 17.92 4.31
N ALA A 86 2.43 18.35 3.59
CA ALA A 86 2.00 17.68 2.35
C ALA A 86 3.13 17.60 1.32
N LEU A 87 3.84 18.71 1.12
CA LEU A 87 4.94 18.81 0.16
C LEU A 87 6.17 18.01 0.60
N PHE A 88 6.41 17.89 1.90
CA PHE A 88 7.46 17.02 2.44
C PHE A 88 7.25 15.56 2.03
N TYR A 89 6.00 15.09 1.99
CA TYR A 89 5.64 13.74 1.57
C TYR A 89 5.60 13.54 0.05
N LEU A 90 5.96 14.53 -0.77
CA LEU A 90 5.99 14.35 -2.23
C LEU A 90 6.90 13.18 -2.66
N GLY A 91 8.08 13.09 -2.05
CA GLY A 91 9.05 12.02 -2.31
C GLY A 91 8.75 10.70 -1.60
N SER A 92 7.91 10.73 -0.57
CA SER A 92 7.62 9.61 0.35
C SER A 92 6.11 9.37 0.49
N TRP A 93 5.36 9.63 -0.57
CA TRP A 93 3.89 9.62 -0.57
C TRP A 93 3.30 8.25 -0.16
N TRP A 94 4.05 7.17 -0.37
CA TRP A 94 3.64 5.82 0.07
C TRP A 94 3.40 5.75 1.59
N VAL A 95 4.12 6.55 2.39
CA VAL A 95 3.95 6.60 3.85
C VAL A 95 2.55 7.08 4.23
N LEU A 96 2.00 8.03 3.47
CA LEU A 96 0.63 8.51 3.65
C LEU A 96 -0.38 7.51 3.07
N ALA A 97 -0.05 6.85 1.96
CA ALA A 97 -0.90 5.83 1.36
C ALA A 97 -1.15 4.64 2.28
N PHE A 98 -0.12 4.16 2.99
CA PHE A 98 -0.25 3.06 3.96
C PHE A 98 -0.98 3.47 5.25
N GLN A 99 -1.17 4.76 5.50
CA GLN A 99 -1.93 5.30 6.63
C GLN A 99 -3.36 5.67 6.26
N ASP A 100 -3.81 5.35 5.03
CA ASP A 100 -5.10 5.78 4.48
C ASP A 100 -5.28 7.31 4.42
N LYS A 101 -4.16 8.06 4.48
CA LYS A 101 -4.12 9.53 4.40
C LYS A 101 -3.83 10.05 3.00
N LEU A 102 -3.83 9.16 2.00
CA LEU A 102 -3.60 9.54 0.61
C LEU A 102 -4.70 9.01 -0.28
N LEU A 103 -5.30 9.93 -1.04
CA LEU A 103 -6.33 9.63 -2.02
C LEU A 103 -5.82 9.93 -3.43
N LYS A 104 -5.92 8.93 -4.30
CA LYS A 104 -5.72 9.12 -5.74
C LYS A 104 -7.04 9.49 -6.39
N VAL A 105 -7.05 10.61 -7.08
CA VAL A 105 -8.26 11.22 -7.63
C VAL A 105 -8.12 11.33 -9.14
N PRO A 106 -8.94 10.64 -9.94
CA PRO A 106 -8.96 10.86 -11.38
C PRO A 106 -9.47 12.27 -11.70
N ILE A 107 -8.80 12.96 -12.61
CA ILE A 107 -9.14 14.31 -13.05
C ILE A 107 -9.34 14.31 -14.56
N SER A 108 -10.50 14.79 -15.02
CA SER A 108 -10.79 14.91 -16.45
C SER A 108 -10.03 16.06 -17.11
N ASN A 109 -9.70 17.10 -16.35
CA ASN A 109 -8.87 18.21 -16.81
C ASN A 109 -7.83 18.55 -15.72
N PRO A 110 -6.53 18.36 -15.96
CA PRO A 110 -5.48 18.65 -14.98
C PRO A 110 -5.12 20.14 -14.90
N ALA A 111 -5.45 20.94 -15.91
CA ALA A 111 -5.05 22.34 -16.02
C ALA A 111 -5.48 23.27 -14.88
N PRO A 112 -6.57 23.01 -14.12
CA PRO A 112 -7.01 24.03 -13.19
C PRO A 112 -6.34 23.88 -11.81
N TYR A 113 -5.72 22.75 -11.45
CA TYR A 113 -5.20 22.49 -10.09
C TYR A 113 -3.68 22.68 -9.98
N MET A 114 -3.21 23.15 -8.83
CA MET A 114 -1.78 23.33 -8.54
C MET A 114 -1.32 22.50 -7.33
N ILE A 115 -0.04 22.12 -7.35
CA ILE A 115 0.60 21.43 -6.23
C ILE A 115 0.65 22.37 -5.01
N GLY A 116 0.17 21.87 -3.88
CA GLY A 116 0.05 22.59 -2.61
C GLY A 116 -1.30 23.28 -2.40
N GLU A 117 -2.24 23.19 -3.33
CA GLU A 117 -3.61 23.69 -3.12
C GLU A 117 -4.39 22.78 -2.17
N LYS A 118 -5.26 23.39 -1.35
CA LYS A 118 -6.20 22.67 -0.50
C LYS A 118 -7.48 22.39 -1.29
N VAL A 119 -7.85 21.11 -1.34
CA VAL A 119 -9.00 20.63 -2.10
C VAL A 119 -9.88 19.74 -1.24
N LYS A 120 -11.18 19.83 -1.47
CA LYS A 120 -12.19 18.94 -0.91
C LYS A 120 -12.70 18.03 -2.02
N VAL A 121 -12.50 16.73 -1.84
CA VAL A 121 -12.86 15.69 -2.80
C VAL A 121 -14.04 14.93 -2.25
N PHE A 122 -15.10 14.86 -3.02
CA PHE A 122 -16.32 14.15 -2.71
C PHE A 122 -16.40 12.94 -3.63
N ALA A 123 -16.05 11.76 -3.13
CA ALA A 123 -16.03 10.52 -3.91
C ALA A 123 -17.31 9.71 -3.68
N ARG A 124 -17.90 9.11 -4.72
CA ARG A 124 -19.06 8.21 -4.54
C ARG A 124 -18.68 6.89 -3.88
N ALA A 125 -17.46 6.44 -4.14
CA ALA A 125 -16.86 5.26 -3.56
C ALA A 125 -15.34 5.39 -3.60
N MET A 126 -14.65 4.57 -2.81
CA MET A 126 -13.20 4.43 -2.82
C MET A 126 -12.83 2.96 -3.00
N THR A 127 -11.71 2.69 -3.66
CA THR A 127 -11.20 1.31 -3.80
C THR A 127 -10.36 0.91 -2.59
N ASN A 128 -10.35 -0.38 -2.26
CA ASN A 128 -9.46 -0.97 -1.26
C ASN A 128 -8.04 -1.19 -1.81
N SER A 129 -7.48 -0.17 -2.47
CA SER A 129 -6.11 -0.18 -3.00
C SER A 129 -5.22 0.76 -2.20
N ILE A 130 -3.91 0.64 -2.38
CA ILE A 130 -2.93 1.54 -1.77
C ILE A 130 -2.19 2.27 -2.89
N PRO A 131 -2.39 3.59 -3.07
CA PRO A 131 -3.37 4.43 -2.36
C PRO A 131 -4.80 4.15 -2.82
N ALA A 132 -5.78 4.55 -2.00
CA ALA A 132 -7.19 4.41 -2.34
C ALA A 132 -7.51 5.27 -3.57
N LEU A 133 -8.32 4.75 -4.49
CA LEU A 133 -8.75 5.46 -5.70
C LEU A 133 -10.18 5.96 -5.51
N ALA A 134 -10.38 7.26 -5.74
CA ALA A 134 -11.71 7.86 -5.75
C ALA A 134 -12.48 7.50 -7.03
N ILE A 135 -13.73 7.04 -6.87
CA ILE A 135 -14.64 6.73 -7.96
C ILE A 135 -15.61 7.90 -8.18
N VAL A 136 -15.64 8.42 -9.41
CA VAL A 136 -16.46 9.57 -9.84
C VAL A 136 -16.35 10.74 -8.83
N PRO A 137 -15.12 11.26 -8.60
CA PRO A 137 -14.91 12.33 -7.64
C PRO A 137 -15.52 13.65 -8.15
N LYS A 138 -16.12 14.41 -7.23
CA LYS A 138 -16.37 15.85 -7.41
C LYS A 138 -15.36 16.61 -6.56
N ILE A 139 -14.60 17.50 -7.17
CA ILE A 139 -13.53 18.25 -6.50
C ILE A 139 -13.98 19.69 -6.35
N GLU A 140 -13.87 20.22 -5.13
CA GLU A 140 -14.14 21.61 -4.80
C GLU A 140 -12.86 22.23 -4.23
N ARG A 141 -12.52 23.44 -4.64
CA ARG A 141 -11.37 24.16 -4.09
C ARG A 141 -11.76 24.87 -2.82
N ILE A 142 -10.85 24.84 -1.85
CA ILE A 142 -10.94 25.67 -0.66
C ILE A 142 -9.90 26.77 -0.87
N GLN A 143 -10.36 28.00 -1.13
CA GLN A 143 -9.49 29.17 -1.03
C GLN A 143 -9.32 29.47 0.47
N GLU A 144 -8.07 29.45 0.92
CA GLU A 144 -7.65 29.90 2.26
C GLU A 144 -7.27 31.39 2.19
#